data_AF-A0A506UCK4-F1
#
_entry.id   AF-A0A506UCK4-F1
#
_cell.length_a   1.000
_cell.length_b   1.000
_cell.length_c   1.000
_cell.angle_alpha   90.00
_cell.angle_beta   90.00
_cell.angle_gamma   90.00
#
_symmetry.space_group_name_H-M   'P 1'
#
loop_
_entity.id
_entity.type
_entity.pdbx_description
1 polymer ?
#
loop_
_entity_poly.entity_id
_entity_poly.type
_entity_poly.pdbx_seq_one_letter_code
_entity_poly.pdbx_strand_id
1 'polypeptide(L)' 'MLAHFGLWQLAIVFVFWWLIFGWPVAKILRRMGFSGFWVLLCFVPLGNIIGLWVMATTRWPRVDRD' A
#
# COMPACT_ATOMS: atom_id res chain seq x y z
N MET A 1 -19.62 18.64 19.64
CA MET A 1 -18.38 19.41 19.43
C MET A 1 -17.72 18.90 18.16
N LEU A 2 -18.02 19.49 17.00
CA LEU A 2 -17.38 19.13 15.73
C LEU A 2 -15.92 19.61 15.81
N ALA A 3 -14.97 18.69 15.79
CA ALA A 3 -13.56 19.02 15.82
C ALA A 3 -13.22 19.95 14.63
N HIS A 4 -12.65 21.11 14.93
CA HIS A 4 -12.14 22.02 13.90
C HIS A 4 -10.85 21.42 13.33
N PHE A 5 -10.99 20.56 12.33
CA PHE A 5 -9.86 20.01 11.60
C PHE A 5 -9.31 21.07 10.65
N GLY A 6 -8.19 21.66 11.01
CA GLY A 6 -7.37 22.48 10.14
C GLY A 6 -6.63 21.64 9.09
N LEU A 7 -6.25 22.29 8.00
CA LEU A 7 -5.54 21.68 6.87
C LEU A 7 -4.25 20.95 7.29
N TRP A 8 -3.56 21.45 8.33
CA TRP A 8 -2.33 20.83 8.86
C TRP A 8 -2.57 19.47 9.54
N GLN A 9 -3.69 19.31 10.26
CA GLN A 9 -4.03 18.01 10.85
C GLN A 9 -4.38 16.99 9.77
N LEU A 10 -5.08 17.41 8.70
CA LEU A 10 -5.35 16.55 7.55
C LEU A 10 -4.06 16.10 6.86
N ALA A 11 -3.10 17.01 6.69
CA ALA A 11 -1.79 16.67 6.14
C ALA A 11 -1.04 15.65 7.01
N ILE A 12 -1.03 15.83 8.34
CA ILE A 12 -0.42 14.88 9.27
C ILE A 12 -1.10 13.51 9.19
N VAL A 13 -2.43 13.46 9.24
CA VAL A 13 -3.19 12.21 9.13
C VAL A 13 -2.89 11.51 7.81
N PHE A 14 -2.87 12.24 6.69
CA PHE A 14 -2.58 11.69 5.38
C PHE A 14 -1.15 11.13 5.30
N VAL A 15 -0.15 11.85 5.81
CA VAL A 15 1.24 11.39 5.85
C VAL A 15 1.38 10.15 6.73
N PHE A 16 0.77 10.14 7.92
CA PHE A 16 0.80 8.99 8.82
C PHE A 16 0.16 7.77 8.19
N TRP A 17 -1.01 7.94 7.58
CA TRP A 17 -1.73 6.89 6.89
C TRP A 17 -0.90 6.35 5.71
N TRP A 18 -0.26 7.21 4.93
CA TRP A 18 0.64 6.80 3.84
C TRP A 18 1.86 6.03 4.36
N LEU A 19 2.42 6.44 5.49
CA LEU A 19 3.58 5.78 6.10
C LEU A 19 3.24 4.36 6.60
N ILE A 20 2.06 4.19 7.21
CA ILE A 20 1.61 2.91 7.79
C ILE A 20 1.14 1.93 6.71
N PHE A 21 0.44 2.40 5.68
CA PHE A 21 -0.16 1.52 4.68
C PHE A 21 0.58 1.57 3.34
N GLY A 22 0.80 2.77 2.79
CA GLY A 22 1.41 2.95 1.48
C GLY A 22 2.86 2.45 1.43
N TRP A 23 3.70 2.85 2.39
CA TRP A 23 5.12 2.47 2.37
C TRP A 23 5.37 0.96 2.47
N PRO A 24 4.82 0.21 3.44
CA PRO A 24 5.09 -1.24 3.52
C PRO A 24 4.54 -1.98 2.32
N VAL A 25 3.37 -1.61 1.80
CA VAL A 25 2.82 -2.22 0.58
C VAL A 25 3.74 -1.94 -0.61
N ALA A 26 4.22 -0.71 -0.81
CA ALA A 26 5.19 -0.40 -1.88
C ALA A 26 6.47 -1.23 -1.74
N LYS A 27 6.94 -1.45 -0.50
CA LYS A 27 8.13 -2.26 -0.23
C LYS A 27 7.91 -3.73 -0.58
N ILE A 28 6.75 -4.30 -0.25
CA ILE A 28 6.37 -5.67 -0.60
C ILE A 28 6.29 -5.84 -2.12
N LEU A 29 5.59 -4.93 -2.81
CA LEU A 29 5.49 -4.90 -4.28
C LEU A 29 6.87 -4.87 -4.93
N ARG A 30 7.76 -3.98 -4.46
CA ARG A 30 9.13 -3.88 -4.98
C ARG A 30 9.95 -5.16 -4.75
N ARG A 31 9.75 -5.87 -3.63
CA ARG A 31 10.40 -7.17 -3.39
C ARG A 31 9.92 -8.26 -4.33
N MET A 32 8.65 -8.20 -4.76
CA MET A 32 8.09 -9.11 -5.76
C MET A 32 8.48 -8.72 -7.19
N GLY A 33 9.21 -7.62 -7.39
CA GLY A 33 9.58 -7.11 -8.72
C GLY A 33 8.52 -6.22 -9.38
N PHE A 34 7.44 -5.89 -8.67
CA PHE A 34 6.42 -4.96 -9.16
C PHE A 34 6.80 -3.50 -8.93
N SER A 35 6.27 -2.62 -9.80
CA SER A 35 6.43 -1.18 -9.67
C SER A 35 5.75 -0.66 -8.38
N GLY A 36 6.39 0.26 -7.66
CA GLY A 36 5.83 0.85 -6.43
C GLY A 36 4.48 1.56 -6.62
N PHE A 37 4.13 1.91 -7.86
CA PHE A 37 2.84 2.50 -8.23
C PHE A 37 1.65 1.55 -7.99
N TRP A 38 1.89 0.25 -7.87
CA TRP A 38 0.84 -0.71 -7.53
C TRP A 38 0.19 -0.44 -6.15
N VAL A 39 0.81 0.38 -5.29
CA VAL A 39 0.19 0.88 -4.05
C VAL A 39 -1.11 1.62 -4.28
N LEU A 40 -1.25 2.35 -5.39
CA LEU A 40 -2.47 3.12 -5.68
C LEU A 40 -3.70 2.20 -5.81
N LEU A 41 -3.51 0.96 -6.25
CA LEU A 41 -4.60 -0.02 -6.34
C LEU A 41 -5.19 -0.34 -4.97
N CYS A 42 -4.41 -0.26 -3.88
CA CYS A 42 -4.93 -0.51 -2.54
C CYS A 42 -5.97 0.53 -2.07
N PHE A 43 -5.96 1.74 -2.64
CA PHE A 43 -6.90 2.81 -2.31
C PHE A 43 -8.25 2.67 -3.02
N VAL A 44 -8.30 1.91 -4.11
CA VAL A 44 -9.53 1.68 -4.88
C VAL A 44 -10.04 0.30 -4.52
N PRO A 45 -11.29 0.12 -4.05
CA PRO A 45 -11.80 -1.19 -3.62
C PRO A 45 -11.60 -2.30 -4.67
N LEU A 46 -11.93 -1.99 -5.93
CA LEU A 46 -11.72 -2.92 -7.06
C LEU A 46 -10.23 -3.13 -7.36
N GLY A 47 -9.42 -2.08 -7.26
CA GLY A 47 -7.97 -2.18 -7.43
C GLY A 47 -7.35 -3.09 -6.37
N ASN A 48 -7.85 -3.06 -5.14
CA ASN A 48 -7.37 -3.88 -4.04
C ASN A 48 -7.62 -5.36 -4.33
N ILE A 49 -8.83 -5.71 -4.80
CA ILE A 49 -9.17 -7.08 -5.22
C ILE A 49 -8.24 -7.54 -6.35
N ILE A 50 -8.03 -6.70 -7.38
CA ILE A 50 -7.12 -7.00 -8.49
C ILE A 50 -5.69 -7.20 -7.97
N GLY A 51 -5.21 -6.31 -7.10
CA GLY A 51 -3.87 -6.40 -6.51
C GLY A 51 -3.68 -7.67 -5.71
N LEU A 52 -4.64 -8.04 -4.87
CA LEU A 52 -4.64 -9.30 -4.13
C LEU A 52 -4.67 -10.50 -5.07
N TRP A 53 -5.46 -10.45 -6.15
CA TRP A 53 -5.53 -11.54 -7.12
C TRP A 53 -4.23 -11.73 -7.89
N VAL A 54 -3.58 -10.62 -8.28
CA VAL A 54 -2.24 -10.64 -8.89
C VAL A 54 -1.23 -11.19 -7.89
N MET A 55 -1.23 -10.77 -6.63
CA MET A 55 -0.32 -11.32 -5.60
C MET A 55 -0.55 -12.81 -5.33
N ALA A 56 -1.80 -13.29 -5.41
CA ALA A 56 -2.15 -14.69 -5.21
C ALA A 56 -1.68 -15.57 -6.38
N THR A 57 -1.67 -15.03 -7.60
CA THR A 57 -1.25 -15.76 -8.81
C THR A 57 0.23 -15.60 -9.12
N THR A 58 0.88 -14.56 -8.58
CA THR A 58 2.31 -14.33 -8.78
C THR A 58 3.13 -15.33 -7.97
N ARG A 59 4.20 -15.83 -8.58
CA ARG A 59 5.17 -16.68 -7.88
C ARG A 59 5.94 -15.84 -6.87
N TRP A 60 5.75 -16.11 -5.59
CA TRP A 60 6.51 -15.45 -4.54
C TRP A 60 7.98 -15.83 -4.67
N PRO A 61 8.92 -14.87 -4.53
CA PRO A 61 10.33 -15.19 -4.50
C PRO A 61 10.54 -16.18 -3.36
N ARG A 62 10.93 -17.41 -3.71
CA ARG A 62 11.25 -18.47 -2.75
C ARG A 62 12.20 -17.89 -1.71
N VAL A 63 11.80 -17.92 -0.44
CA VAL A 63 12.74 -17.87 0.68
C VAL A 63 13.41 -19.24 0.70
N ASP A 64 14.25 -19.51 -0.29
CA ASP A 64 15.14 -20.66 -0.33
C ASP A 64 16.53 -20.10 -0.58
N ARG A 65 17.26 -19.90 0.52
CA ARG A 65 18.68 -20.18 0.64
C ARG A 65 19.03 -20.28 2.12
N ASP A 66 19.26 -21.55 2.49
CA ASP A 66 20.03 -22.09 3.63
C ASP A 66 19.22 -22.43 4.90
#